data_AF-A0A7Y5N613-F1
#
_entry.id   AF-A0A7Y5N613-F1
#
_cell.length_a   1.000
_cell.length_b   1.000
_cell.length_c   1.000
_cell.angle_alpha   90.00
_cell.angle_beta   90.00
_cell.angle_gamma   90.00
#
_symmetry.space_group_name_H-M   'P 1'
#
loop_
_entity.id
_entity.type
_entity.pdbx_description
1 polymer ?
#
loop_
_entity_poly.entity_id
_entity_poly.type
_entity_poly.pdbx_seq_one_letter_code
_entity_poly.pdbx_strand_id
1 'polypeptide(L)'
;MSKPTLAYALASQPLIFFSFSGTTTTASQYLSGPGGIAADGIPVPFAGTLVKIIVFDGSNTYTDDDSITFSAGDRLSVFCQNAGSNFTVRARLNGSSTALQVTGVPFNSTLQVTLVFAINRV
;
A
#
# COMPACT_ATOMS: atom_id res chain seq x y z
N MET A 1 22.25 -8.39 30.13
CA MET A 1 21.47 -8.51 28.87
C MET A 1 20.86 -7.15 28.57
N SER A 2 21.32 -6.46 27.53
CA SER A 2 20.69 -5.23 27.06
C SER A 2 19.30 -5.56 26.53
N LYS A 3 18.26 -4.91 27.06
CA LYS A 3 16.91 -5.05 26.52
C LYS A 3 16.94 -4.63 25.04
N PRO A 4 16.38 -5.41 24.11
CA PRO A 4 16.27 -4.99 22.72
C PRO A 4 15.52 -3.66 22.67
N THR A 5 16.03 -2.72 21.88
CA THR A 5 15.38 -1.42 21.68
C THR A 5 14.05 -1.62 20.96
N LEU A 6 13.12 -0.68 21.14
CA LEU A 6 11.81 -0.73 20.46
C LEU A 6 11.97 -0.81 18.93
N ALA A 7 13.01 -0.16 18.39
CA ALA A 7 13.40 -0.24 16.98
C ALA A 7 13.81 -1.66 16.56
N TYR A 8 14.55 -2.39 17.41
CA TYR A 8 14.91 -3.78 17.15
C TYR A 8 13.68 -4.70 17.19
N ALA A 9 12.74 -4.46 18.09
CA ALA A 9 11.50 -5.24 18.18
C ALA A 9 10.59 -5.03 16.95
N LEU A 10 10.50 -3.80 16.44
CA LEU A 10 9.72 -3.47 15.24
C LEU A 10 10.36 -4.08 13.97
N ALA A 11 11.69 -4.02 13.84
CA ALA A 11 12.42 -4.62 12.73
C ALA A 11 12.36 -6.17 12.71
N SER A 12 12.01 -6.79 13.83
CA SER A 12 11.89 -8.25 13.97
C SER A 12 10.46 -8.78 13.77
N GLN A 13 9.49 -7.92 13.44
CA GLN A 13 8.10 -8.34 13.24
C GLN A 13 7.95 -9.10 11.91
N PRO A 14 7.09 -10.14 11.85
CA PRO A 14 6.79 -10.80 10.59
C PRO A 14 6.12 -9.79 9.65
N LEU A 15 6.66 -9.66 8.44
CA LEU A 15 6.11 -8.81 7.41
C LEU A 15 5.09 -9.57 6.55
N ILE A 16 3.97 -8.94 6.25
CA ILE A 16 2.99 -9.42 5.26
C ILE A 16 3.02 -8.49 4.06
N PHE A 17 2.77 -9.05 2.87
CA PHE A 17 2.75 -8.31 1.61
C PHE A 17 1.42 -8.51 0.91
N PHE A 18 0.74 -7.41 0.58
CA PHE A 18 -0.42 -7.43 -0.32
C PHE A 18 -0.04 -6.78 -1.64
N SER A 19 -0.30 -7.47 -2.75
CA SER A 19 0.02 -6.98 -4.08
C SER A 19 -1.24 -6.59 -4.84
N PHE A 20 -1.20 -5.42 -5.46
CA PHE A 20 -2.23 -4.87 -6.32
C PHE A 20 -1.65 -4.65 -7.70
N SER A 21 -2.47 -4.73 -8.73
CA SER A 21 -2.06 -4.44 -10.09
C SER A 21 -3.15 -3.78 -10.91
N GLY A 22 -2.73 -3.05 -11.93
CA GLY A 22 -3.63 -2.45 -12.89
C GLY A 22 -2.93 -1.40 -13.73
N THR A 23 -3.55 -1.04 -14.85
CA THR A 23 -2.97 -0.08 -15.79
C THR A 23 -3.53 1.30 -15.52
N THR A 24 -2.67 2.28 -15.27
CA THR A 24 -3.06 3.68 -15.06
C THR A 24 -3.46 4.37 -16.37
N THR A 25 -4.74 4.26 -16.74
CA THR A 25 -5.33 4.99 -17.88
C THR A 25 -5.78 6.39 -17.46
N THR A 26 -6.25 7.24 -18.36
CA THR A 26 -6.58 8.66 -18.11
C THR A 26 -7.59 8.98 -16.99
N ALA A 27 -8.23 7.99 -16.38
CA ALA A 27 -9.19 8.15 -15.28
C ALA A 27 -8.61 7.76 -13.91
N SER A 28 -9.16 8.35 -12.84
CA SER A 28 -8.84 7.89 -11.47
C SER A 28 -9.53 6.54 -11.21
N GLN A 29 -8.80 5.57 -10.65
CA GLN A 29 -9.28 4.19 -10.57
C GLN A 29 -8.66 3.42 -9.41
N TYR A 30 -9.35 2.36 -9.00
CA TYR A 30 -8.81 1.38 -8.07
C TYR A 30 -7.98 0.34 -8.81
N LEU A 31 -6.88 -0.09 -8.19
CA LEU A 31 -6.13 -1.25 -8.67
C LEU A 31 -6.78 -2.53 -8.18
N SER A 32 -6.66 -3.59 -8.99
CA SER A 32 -7.12 -4.92 -8.62
C SER A 32 -6.22 -5.47 -7.52
N GLY A 33 -6.79 -5.90 -6.40
CA GLY A 33 -6.03 -6.52 -5.33
C GLY A 33 -5.77 -8.02 -5.58
N PRO A 34 -5.23 -8.73 -4.58
CA PRO A 34 -4.99 -10.17 -4.68
C PRO A 34 -6.24 -10.94 -5.12
N GLY A 35 -6.09 -11.84 -6.10
CA GLY A 35 -7.22 -12.60 -6.66
C GLY A 35 -8.04 -11.87 -7.72
N GLY A 36 -7.60 -10.70 -8.20
CA GLY A 36 -8.27 -9.97 -9.29
C GLY A 36 -9.53 -9.23 -8.86
N ILE A 37 -9.79 -9.14 -7.55
CA ILE A 37 -10.94 -8.39 -7.02
C ILE A 37 -10.63 -6.89 -7.13
N ALA A 38 -11.34 -6.20 -8.01
CA ALA A 38 -11.38 -4.74 -8.03
C ALA A 38 -12.09 -4.28 -6.75
N ALA A 39 -11.33 -3.85 -5.75
CA ALA A 39 -11.86 -3.70 -4.41
C ALA A 39 -11.99 -2.23 -4.03
N ASP A 40 -13.24 -1.82 -3.78
CA ASP A 40 -13.57 -0.83 -2.76
C ASP A 40 -13.25 -1.40 -1.35
N GLY A 41 -12.00 -1.82 -1.17
CA GLY A 41 -11.45 -2.33 0.07
C GLY A 41 -11.52 -3.85 0.27
N ILE A 42 -10.35 -4.49 0.32
CA ILE A 42 -10.19 -5.87 0.79
C ILE A 42 -10.12 -5.84 2.32
N PRO A 43 -10.94 -6.62 3.04
CA PRO A 43 -10.86 -6.69 4.50
C PRO A 43 -9.54 -7.33 4.93
N VAL A 44 -8.77 -6.64 5.77
CA VAL A 44 -7.51 -7.14 6.31
C VAL A 44 -7.78 -8.14 7.45
N PRO A 45 -7.18 -9.35 7.45
CA PRO A 45 -7.51 -10.38 8.43
C PRO A 45 -6.82 -10.21 9.79
N PHE A 46 -5.96 -9.19 9.95
CA PHE A 46 -5.15 -8.94 11.14
C PHE A 46 -5.10 -7.44 11.44
N ALA A 47 -4.70 -7.08 12.67
CA ALA A 47 -4.34 -5.72 13.03
C ALA A 47 -2.83 -5.52 12.87
N GLY A 48 -2.41 -4.30 12.56
CA GLY A 48 -0.99 -4.02 12.35
C GLY A 48 -0.72 -2.60 11.88
N THR A 49 0.45 -2.43 11.28
CA THR A 49 0.90 -1.16 10.72
C THR A 49 1.29 -1.37 9.27
N LEU A 50 0.71 -0.61 8.35
CA LEU A 50 1.20 -0.50 6.98
C LEU A 50 2.39 0.44 7.04
N VAL A 51 3.57 -0.05 6.64
CA VAL A 51 4.85 0.64 6.86
C VAL A 51 5.54 1.06 5.57
N LYS A 52 5.04 0.59 4.42
CA LYS A 52 5.61 0.92 3.12
C LYS A 52 4.62 0.64 2.00
N ILE A 53 4.66 1.49 1.00
CA ILE A 53 4.10 1.25 -0.34
C ILE A 53 5.24 1.22 -1.34
N ILE A 54 5.24 0.22 -2.21
CA ILE A 54 6.19 0.05 -3.30
C ILE A 54 5.39 0.02 -4.58
N VAL A 55 5.72 0.87 -5.55
CA VAL A 55 5.07 0.92 -6.86
C VAL A 55 6.12 0.65 -7.92
N PHE A 56 5.91 -0.36 -8.75
CA PHE A 56 6.72 -0.65 -9.92
C PHE A 56 5.89 -0.41 -11.18
N ASP A 57 6.40 0.40 -12.12
CA ASP A 57 5.68 0.78 -13.34
C ASP A 57 6.11 -0.01 -14.60
N GLY A 58 7.02 -0.98 -14.42
CA GLY A 58 7.66 -1.72 -15.52
C GLY A 58 9.09 -1.27 -15.83
N SER A 59 9.48 -0.07 -15.41
CA SER A 59 10.83 0.50 -15.61
C SER A 59 11.47 0.97 -14.31
N ASN A 60 10.70 1.65 -13.46
CA ASN A 60 11.15 2.29 -12.24
C ASN A 60 10.37 1.77 -11.04
N THR A 61 11.03 1.80 -9.89
CA THR A 61 10.42 1.52 -8.59
C THR A 61 10.35 2.82 -7.78
N TYR A 62 9.18 3.09 -7.24
CA TYR A 62 8.90 4.24 -6.39
C TYR A 62 8.44 3.73 -5.02
N THR A 63 8.83 4.42 -3.94
CA THR A 63 8.48 3.99 -2.59
C THR A 63 8.10 5.16 -1.71
N ASP A 64 7.20 4.90 -0.77
CA ASP A 64 6.94 5.76 0.38
C ASP A 64 6.97 4.86 1.63
N ASP A 65 7.66 5.34 2.66
CA ASP A 65 8.00 4.66 3.91
C ASP A 65 7.26 5.27 5.13
N ASP A 66 6.23 6.09 4.88
CA ASP A 66 5.30 6.51 5.93
C ASP A 66 4.57 5.32 6.56
N SER A 67 3.90 5.56 7.69
CA SER A 67 3.21 4.48 8.40
C SER A 67 1.79 4.84 8.83
N ILE A 68 0.92 3.84 8.79
CA ILE A 68 -0.45 3.94 9.31
C ILE A 68 -0.87 2.65 9.99
N THR A 69 -1.47 2.78 11.17
CA THR A 69 -2.03 1.65 11.91
C THR A 69 -3.44 1.31 11.43
N PHE A 70 -3.78 0.03 11.45
CA PHE A 70 -5.11 -0.47 11.09
C PHE A 70 -5.53 -1.63 12.00
N SER A 71 -6.83 -1.88 12.04
CA SER A 71 -7.47 -2.96 12.79
C SER A 71 -7.85 -4.11 11.87
N ALA A 72 -7.99 -5.32 12.44
CA ALA A 72 -8.59 -6.44 11.72
C ALA A 72 -10.00 -6.08 11.25
N GLY A 73 -10.32 -6.38 10.01
CA GLY A 73 -11.59 -6.02 9.36
C GLY A 73 -11.57 -4.67 8.62
N ASP A 74 -10.55 -3.83 8.82
CA ASP A 74 -10.39 -2.62 8.02
C ASP A 74 -10.25 -2.95 6.54
N ARG A 75 -10.83 -2.09 5.71
CA ARG A 75 -10.91 -2.26 4.26
C ARG A 75 -9.78 -1.53 3.57
N LEU A 76 -8.88 -2.28 2.94
CA LEU A 76 -7.70 -1.72 2.29
C LEU A 76 -7.84 -1.72 0.77
N SER A 77 -7.56 -0.59 0.14
CA SER A 77 -7.52 -0.47 -1.32
C SER A 77 -6.35 0.37 -1.79
N VAL A 78 -5.97 0.20 -3.06
CA VAL A 78 -5.01 1.07 -3.74
C VAL A 78 -5.74 1.88 -4.79
N PHE A 79 -5.61 3.19 -4.72
CA PHE A 79 -6.28 4.13 -5.60
C PHE A 79 -5.25 4.95 -6.37
N CYS A 80 -5.34 4.93 -7.69
CA CYS A 80 -4.53 5.75 -8.57
C CYS A 80 -5.35 6.98 -8.97
N GLN A 81 -4.89 8.16 -8.56
CA GLN A 81 -5.49 9.43 -8.90
C GLN A 81 -4.68 10.14 -9.98
N ASN A 82 -5.35 10.59 -11.02
CA ASN A 82 -4.73 11.42 -12.06
C ASN A 82 -4.32 12.78 -11.43
N ALA A 83 -3.06 13.17 -11.63
CA ALA A 83 -2.47 14.42 -11.17
C ALA A 83 -1.61 15.05 -12.28
N GLY A 84 -2.26 15.79 -13.18
CA GLY A 84 -1.59 16.54 -14.25
C GLY A 84 -0.99 15.61 -15.30
N SER A 85 0.34 15.56 -15.38
CA SER A 85 1.10 14.68 -16.28
C SER A 85 1.47 13.33 -15.66
N ASN A 86 1.03 13.04 -14.43
CA ASN A 86 1.35 11.81 -13.70
C ASN A 86 0.14 11.27 -12.92
N PHE A 87 0.36 10.14 -12.25
CA PHE A 87 -0.50 9.56 -11.23
C PHE A 87 0.08 9.72 -9.84
N THR A 88 -0.83 9.85 -8.87
CA THR A 88 -0.58 9.61 -7.46
C THR A 88 -1.23 8.29 -7.07
N VAL A 89 -0.44 7.32 -6.64
CA VAL A 89 -0.89 6.04 -6.12
C VAL A 89 -1.01 6.13 -4.61
N ARG A 90 -2.18 5.84 -4.06
CA ARG A 90 -2.47 5.97 -2.62
C ARG A 90 -2.94 4.65 -2.05
N ALA A 91 -2.48 4.32 -0.86
CA ALA A 91 -3.22 3.39 -0.02
C ALA A 91 -4.47 4.10 0.53
N ARG A 92 -5.58 3.38 0.61
CA ARG A 92 -6.82 3.83 1.25
C ARG A 92 -7.25 2.83 2.30
N LEU A 93 -7.65 3.35 3.45
CA LEU A 93 -8.19 2.59 4.57
C LEU A 93 -9.63 3.00 4.79
N ASN A 94 -10.56 2.05 4.76
CA ASN A 94 -12.00 2.29 4.93
C ASN A 94 -12.53 3.39 3.99
N GLY A 95 -12.06 3.40 2.74
CA GLY A 95 -12.44 4.40 1.75
C GLY A 95 -11.83 5.79 1.99
N SER A 96 -10.91 5.98 2.94
CA SER A 96 -10.21 7.27 3.15
C SER A 96 -8.76 7.19 2.68
N SER A 97 -8.23 8.26 2.07
CA SER A 97 -6.80 8.32 1.69
C SER A 97 -5.91 8.31 2.92
N THR A 98 -4.84 7.52 2.90
CA THR A 98 -3.82 7.50 3.95
C THR A 98 -2.67 8.45 3.60
N ALA A 99 -1.69 8.59 4.51
CA ALA A 99 -0.47 9.35 4.25
C ALA A 99 0.43 8.68 3.19
N LEU A 100 0.41 7.35 3.13
CA LEU A 100 1.19 6.54 2.20
C LEU A 100 0.73 6.75 0.75
N GLN A 101 1.52 7.53 0.02
CA GLN A 101 1.27 7.85 -1.36
C GLN A 101 2.55 7.97 -2.18
N VAL A 102 2.53 7.40 -3.38
CA VAL A 102 3.58 7.60 -4.37
C VAL A 102 3.09 8.58 -5.42
N THR A 103 3.78 9.69 -5.57
CA THR A 103 3.51 10.69 -6.61
C THR A 103 4.43 10.49 -7.81
N GLY A 104 4.03 10.98 -8.98
CA GLY A 104 4.92 11.04 -10.14
C GLY A 104 4.97 9.75 -10.96
N VAL A 105 3.97 8.87 -10.80
CA VAL A 105 3.90 7.62 -11.56
C VAL A 105 3.42 7.93 -12.99
N PRO A 106 4.10 7.48 -14.06
CA PRO A 106 3.70 7.81 -15.42
C PRO A 106 2.29 7.31 -15.81
N PHE A 107 1.69 7.99 -16.78
CA PHE A 107 0.47 7.52 -17.46
C PHE A 107 0.73 6.26 -18.28
N ASN A 108 -0.33 5.48 -18.49
CA ASN A 108 -0.35 4.28 -19.33
C ASN A 108 0.67 3.21 -18.90
N SER A 109 1.00 3.19 -17.61
CA SER A 109 1.88 2.19 -17.02
C SER A 109 1.06 1.06 -16.39
N THR A 110 1.50 -0.17 -16.58
CA THR A 110 0.97 -1.32 -15.83
C THR A 110 1.69 -1.36 -14.49
N LEU A 111 0.96 -0.99 -13.43
CA LEU A 111 1.51 -0.90 -12.10
C LEU A 111 1.45 -2.25 -11.39
N GLN A 112 2.51 -2.55 -10.66
CA GLN A 112 2.55 -3.53 -9.59
C GLN A 112 2.78 -2.78 -8.28
N VAL A 113 1.81 -2.80 -7.39
CA VAL A 113 1.87 -2.09 -6.11
C VAL A 113 1.93 -3.11 -4.98
N THR A 114 2.95 -3.02 -4.14
CA THR A 114 3.09 -3.85 -2.95
C THR A 114 2.93 -3.01 -1.71
N LEU A 115 2.00 -3.40 -0.85
CA LEU A 115 1.80 -2.87 0.48
C LEU A 115 2.48 -3.78 1.49
N VAL A 116 3.32 -3.22 2.35
CA VAL A 116 4.11 -3.95 3.35
C VAL A 116 3.54 -3.67 4.74
N PHE A 117 3.17 -4.73 5.45
CA PHE A 117 2.60 -4.63 6.79
C PHE A 117 3.54 -5.23 7.82
N ALA A 118 3.66 -4.57 8.96
CA ALA A 118 4.22 -5.12 10.18
C ALA A 118 3.06 -5.53 11.10
N ILE A 119 3.00 -6.82 11.46
CA ILE A 119 1.93 -7.34 12.33
C ILE A 119 2.30 -7.07 13.79
N ASN A 120 1.38 -6.45 14.53
CA ASN A 120 1.50 -6.36 15.98
C ASN A 120 1.21 -7.74 16.58
N ARG A 121 2.21 -8.37 17.21
CA ARG A 121 1.94 -9.53 18.07
C ARG A 121 1.18 -9.03 19.29
N VAL A 122 -0.04 -9.52 19.45
CA VAL A 122 -0.80 -9.43 20.71
C VAL A 122 -0.13 -10.34 21.74
#